data_AF-A0A956T377-F1
#
_entry.id   AF-A0A956T377-F1
#
_cell.length_a   1.000
_cell.length_b   1.000
_cell.length_c   1.000
_cell.angle_alpha   90.00
_cell.angle_beta   90.00
_cell.angle_gamma   90.00
#
_symmetry.space_group_name_H-M   'P 1'
#
loop_
_entity.id
_entity.type
_entity.pdbx_description
1 polymer ?
#
loop_
_entity_poly.entity_id
_entity_poly.type
_entity_poly.pdbx_seq_one_letter_code
_entity_poly.pdbx_strand_id
1 'polypeptide(L)'
;KAYLITINGFKGGHSGMDIHLGRGNANKLMNRLLYAAMQKFDIRIGSIDGGGLRNAIPRESFSKIALPEAQCDAFEHFISQMQDVYDSEYRITDPEGDLNLQTAHISKAMSVEDSRKLIAAIYGVPNGIYRMSPDINDLVQTSNNLARVLVKEGIYNAQCLTRSSVDSEKMDLANAIKAIFELIGARVDLAGSYPGWAPNPRSKVVDMMAGLYREMFQSEPLVNACHAGLECGIIGQNYPEMEMISFGPNIRGAHSPDEKVQVSSVQKTWRLLVETLAKI
;
A
#
# COMPACT_ATOMS: atom_id res chain seq x y z
N LYS A 1 -22.87 -10.28 23.65
CA LYS A 1 -23.40 -10.01 22.29
C LYS A 1 -22.26 -10.01 21.29
N ALA A 2 -22.50 -10.27 20.01
CA ALA A 2 -21.47 -10.26 18.98
C ALA A 2 -21.84 -9.32 17.83
N TYR A 3 -20.83 -8.69 17.25
CA TYR A 3 -20.97 -7.72 16.17
C TYR A 3 -19.99 -8.00 15.03
N LEU A 4 -20.40 -7.64 13.81
CA LEU A 4 -19.57 -7.45 12.65
C LEU A 4 -19.30 -5.95 12.51
N ILE A 5 -18.03 -5.59 12.59
CA ILE A 5 -17.50 -4.27 12.26
C ILE A 5 -17.05 -4.32 10.81
N THR A 6 -17.54 -3.40 10.00
CA THR A 6 -17.17 -3.25 8.59
C THR A 6 -16.60 -1.86 8.38
N ILE A 7 -15.33 -1.80 7.95
CA ILE A 7 -14.75 -0.58 7.37
C ILE A 7 -14.74 -0.81 5.86
N ASN A 8 -15.35 0.07 5.07
CA ASN A 8 -15.40 -0.03 3.61
C ASN A 8 -15.52 1.37 2.97
N GLY A 9 -15.69 1.44 1.65
CA GLY A 9 -15.87 2.71 0.93
C GLY A 9 -14.59 3.53 0.72
N PHE A 10 -13.45 3.13 1.30
CA PHE A 10 -12.15 3.76 1.06
C PHE A 10 -11.73 3.59 -0.41
N LYS A 11 -11.00 4.58 -0.95
CA LYS A 11 -10.61 4.62 -2.36
C LYS A 11 -9.65 3.50 -2.73
N GLY A 12 -8.74 3.14 -1.81
CA GLY A 12 -7.68 2.18 -2.06
C GLY A 12 -6.73 2.64 -3.15
N GLY A 13 -6.35 1.76 -4.08
CA GLY A 13 -5.48 2.08 -5.21
C GLY A 13 -4.16 1.33 -5.19
N HIS A 14 -3.23 1.71 -6.07
CA HIS A 14 -1.96 1.00 -6.20
C HIS A 14 -0.97 1.41 -5.10
N SER A 15 -0.53 0.44 -4.29
CA SER A 15 0.37 0.62 -3.12
C SER A 15 1.75 1.25 -3.39
N GLY A 16 2.13 1.42 -4.66
CA GLY A 16 3.31 2.16 -5.08
C GLY A 16 2.91 3.56 -5.58
N MET A 17 2.49 3.63 -6.84
CA MET A 17 1.99 4.85 -7.50
C MET A 17 1.05 5.73 -6.66
N ASP A 18 0.09 5.18 -5.92
CA ASP A 18 -0.90 5.96 -5.17
C ASP A 18 -0.53 6.17 -3.70
N ILE A 19 0.60 5.64 -3.22
CA ILE A 19 0.95 5.66 -1.78
C ILE A 19 1.12 7.08 -1.23
N HIS A 20 1.49 8.02 -2.10
CA HIS A 20 1.71 9.41 -1.76
C HIS A 20 0.42 10.22 -1.61
N LEU A 21 -0.73 9.67 -2.02
CA LEU A 21 -2.01 10.37 -2.05
C LEU A 21 -2.70 10.46 -0.68
N GLY A 22 -2.07 9.94 0.39
CA GLY A 22 -2.61 10.01 1.75
C GLY A 22 -3.90 9.23 1.97
N ARG A 23 -4.20 8.24 1.11
CA ARG A 23 -5.42 7.43 1.18
C ARG A 23 -5.40 6.52 2.42
N GLY A 24 -6.57 6.32 3.03
CA GLY A 24 -6.75 5.44 4.17
C GLY A 24 -6.43 3.98 3.83
N ASN A 25 -5.76 3.29 4.76
CA ASN A 25 -5.57 1.83 4.71
C ASN A 25 -6.57 1.19 5.68
N ALA A 26 -7.57 0.49 5.15
CA ALA A 26 -8.65 -0.10 5.95
C ALA A 26 -8.15 -1.07 7.03
N ASN A 27 -7.05 -1.79 6.81
CA ASN A 27 -6.47 -2.67 7.83
C ASN A 27 -5.89 -1.88 9.00
N LYS A 28 -5.20 -0.76 8.73
CA LYS A 28 -4.66 0.11 9.79
C LYS A 28 -5.77 0.80 10.57
N LEU A 29 -6.85 1.21 9.91
CA LEU A 29 -8.01 1.80 10.55
C LEU A 29 -8.75 0.79 11.44
N MET A 30 -9.01 -0.41 10.92
CA MET A 30 -9.59 -1.50 11.73
C MET A 30 -8.72 -1.80 12.96
N ASN A 31 -7.40 -1.87 12.77
CA ASN A 31 -6.49 -2.10 13.90
C ASN A 31 -6.50 -0.95 14.91
N ARG A 32 -6.58 0.30 14.46
CA ARG A 32 -6.68 1.48 15.35
C ARG A 32 -7.93 1.42 16.20
N LEU A 33 -9.07 1.10 15.58
CA LEU A 33 -10.35 0.92 16.26
C LEU A 33 -10.29 -0.20 17.29
N LEU A 34 -9.81 -1.39 16.88
CA LEU A 34 -9.72 -2.55 17.77
C LEU A 34 -8.77 -2.29 18.95
N TYR A 35 -7.61 -1.67 18.71
CA TYR A 35 -6.67 -1.32 19.77
C TYR A 35 -7.32 -0.41 20.83
N ALA A 36 -8.02 0.65 20.39
CA ALA A 36 -8.71 1.57 21.29
C ALA A 36 -9.87 0.88 22.03
N ALA A 37 -10.64 0.04 21.34
CA ALA A 37 -11.73 -0.72 21.93
C ALA A 37 -11.23 -1.67 23.04
N MET A 38 -10.10 -2.35 22.84
CA MET A 38 -9.50 -3.26 23.83
C MET A 38 -9.04 -2.55 25.11
N GLN A 39 -8.85 -1.23 25.10
CA GLN A 39 -8.54 -0.45 26.30
C GLN A 39 -9.79 -0.08 27.11
N LYS A 40 -10.96 -0.03 26.46
CA LYS A 40 -12.20 0.47 27.05
C LYS A 40 -13.22 -0.64 27.36
N PHE A 41 -13.15 -1.75 26.64
CA PHE A 41 -14.16 -2.81 26.63
C PHE A 41 -13.51 -4.19 26.69
N ASP A 42 -14.23 -5.17 27.24
CA ASP A 42 -13.78 -6.58 27.27
C ASP A 42 -14.16 -7.29 25.96
N ILE A 43 -13.56 -6.85 24.85
CA ILE A 43 -13.82 -7.45 23.53
C ILE A 43 -13.03 -8.74 23.30
N ARG A 44 -13.63 -9.65 22.55
CA ARG A 44 -13.03 -10.89 22.04
C ARG A 44 -13.09 -10.90 20.53
N ILE A 45 -11.94 -11.04 19.87
CA ILE A 45 -11.87 -11.04 18.40
C ILE A 45 -12.15 -12.44 17.87
N GLY A 46 -13.23 -12.58 17.11
CA GLY A 46 -13.60 -13.82 16.41
C GLY A 46 -12.89 -13.99 15.08
N SER A 47 -12.80 -12.92 14.28
CA SER A 47 -12.10 -12.92 12.99
C SER A 47 -11.73 -11.52 12.54
N ILE A 48 -10.77 -11.45 11.62
CA ILE A 48 -10.41 -10.26 10.86
C ILE A 48 -10.22 -10.72 9.41
N ASP A 49 -10.79 -10.00 8.47
CA ASP A 49 -10.65 -10.25 7.04
C ASP A 49 -10.56 -8.89 6.35
N GLY A 50 -9.35 -8.46 6.00
CA GLY A 50 -9.17 -7.12 5.44
C GLY A 50 -8.10 -7.04 4.35
N GLY A 51 -8.41 -6.27 3.32
CA GLY A 51 -7.63 -6.15 2.10
C GLY A 51 -7.63 -7.43 1.25
N GLY A 52 -6.68 -7.53 0.31
CA GLY A 52 -6.65 -8.62 -0.67
C GLY A 52 -5.32 -8.71 -1.39
N LEU A 53 -5.22 -8.07 -2.55
CA LEU A 53 -4.00 -8.08 -3.36
C LEU A 53 -2.86 -7.34 -2.67
N ARG A 54 -1.66 -7.94 -2.63
CA ARG A 54 -0.47 -7.39 -1.97
C ARG A 54 -0.06 -6.00 -2.46
N ASN A 55 -0.36 -5.68 -3.72
CA ASN A 55 -0.02 -4.41 -4.35
C ASN A 55 -1.15 -3.38 -4.30
N ALA A 56 -2.27 -3.67 -3.63
CA ALA A 56 -3.38 -2.74 -3.47
C ALA A 56 -3.45 -2.17 -2.05
N ILE A 57 -3.74 -0.87 -1.93
CA ILE A 57 -4.11 -0.25 -0.66
C ILE A 57 -5.51 -0.80 -0.29
N PRO A 58 -5.67 -1.45 0.88
CA PRO A 58 -6.93 -2.03 1.30
C PRO A 58 -8.06 -1.01 1.40
N ARG A 59 -9.16 -1.29 0.70
CA ARG A 59 -10.38 -0.49 0.70
C ARG A 59 -11.36 -0.87 1.79
N GLU A 60 -11.25 -2.11 2.25
CA GLU A 60 -12.19 -2.70 3.18
C GLU A 60 -11.49 -3.63 4.17
N SER A 61 -12.08 -3.71 5.36
CA SER A 61 -11.69 -4.62 6.42
C SER A 61 -12.90 -4.97 7.26
N PHE A 62 -13.06 -6.25 7.57
CA PHE A 62 -14.17 -6.81 8.33
C PHE A 62 -13.63 -7.44 9.61
N SER A 63 -14.26 -7.18 10.75
CA SER A 63 -13.91 -7.87 12.00
C SER A 63 -15.15 -8.31 12.75
N LYS A 64 -15.16 -9.57 13.20
CA LYS A 64 -16.20 -10.07 14.10
C LYS A 64 -15.67 -10.02 15.52
N ILE A 65 -16.39 -9.35 16.41
CA ILE A 65 -16.05 -9.28 17.84
C ILE A 65 -17.23 -9.69 18.73
N ALA A 66 -16.94 -10.14 19.94
CA ALA A 66 -17.93 -10.34 21.00
C ALA A 66 -17.54 -9.51 22.23
N LEU A 67 -18.53 -9.05 22.97
CA LEU A 67 -18.35 -8.33 24.23
C LEU A 67 -19.54 -8.56 25.19
N PRO A 68 -19.38 -8.29 26.50
CA PRO A 68 -20.46 -8.38 27.47
C PRO A 68 -21.66 -7.53 27.08
N GLU A 69 -22.87 -8.03 27.31
CA GLU A 69 -24.11 -7.32 26.94
C GLU A 69 -24.21 -5.95 27.62
N ALA A 70 -23.78 -5.85 28.88
CA ALA A 70 -23.75 -4.60 29.64
C ALA A 70 -22.85 -3.50 29.04
N GLN A 71 -21.97 -3.83 28.09
CA GLN A 71 -21.07 -2.87 27.43
C GLN A 71 -21.54 -2.47 26.02
N CYS A 72 -22.63 -3.05 25.52
CA CYS A 72 -23.04 -2.89 24.12
C CYS A 72 -23.41 -1.44 23.77
N ASP A 73 -24.24 -0.78 24.55
CA ASP A 73 -24.67 0.60 24.26
C ASP A 73 -23.48 1.57 24.25
N ALA A 74 -22.57 1.42 25.20
CA ALA A 74 -21.35 2.22 25.27
C ALA A 74 -20.40 1.94 24.09
N PHE A 75 -20.34 0.69 23.63
CA PHE A 75 -19.57 0.31 22.45
C PHE A 75 -20.17 0.85 21.16
N GLU A 76 -21.49 0.79 20.99
CA GLU A 76 -22.20 1.37 19.85
C GLU A 76 -21.96 2.89 19.76
N HIS A 77 -22.01 3.59 20.89
CA HIS A 77 -21.65 5.01 20.95
C HIS A 77 -20.19 5.26 20.60
N PHE A 78 -19.26 4.42 21.09
CA PHE A 78 -17.84 4.51 20.73
C PHE A 78 -17.59 4.32 19.23
N ILE A 79 -18.33 3.42 18.56
CA ILE A 79 -18.23 3.23 17.12
C ILE A 79 -18.68 4.50 16.37
N SER A 80 -19.79 5.12 16.77
CA SER A 80 -20.23 6.40 16.19
C SER A 80 -19.17 7.50 16.35
N GLN A 81 -18.53 7.60 17.51
CA GLN A 81 -17.44 8.56 17.72
C GLN A 81 -16.23 8.28 16.84
N MET A 82 -15.90 7.01 16.61
CA MET A 82 -14.79 6.63 15.72
C MET A 82 -15.11 6.92 14.25
N GLN A 83 -16.37 6.78 13.83
CA GLN A 83 -16.83 7.21 12.50
C GLN A 83 -16.57 8.71 12.32
N ASP A 84 -17.02 9.55 13.25
CA ASP A 84 -16.81 11.01 13.18
C ASP A 84 -15.33 11.39 13.08
N VAL A 85 -14.46 10.68 13.82
CA VAL A 85 -13.00 10.86 13.75
C VAL A 85 -12.47 10.51 12.36
N TYR A 86 -12.86 9.37 11.80
CA TYR A 86 -12.41 8.95 10.47
C TYR A 86 -12.94 9.85 9.37
N ASP A 87 -14.20 10.28 9.43
CA ASP A 87 -14.78 11.25 8.50
C ASP A 87 -14.01 12.56 8.51
N SER A 88 -13.65 13.06 9.70
CA SER A 88 -12.88 14.29 9.83
C SER A 88 -11.48 14.16 9.23
N GLU A 89 -10.75 13.09 9.57
CA GLU A 89 -9.37 12.85 9.13
C GLU A 89 -9.27 12.57 7.62
N TYR A 90 -10.24 11.83 7.06
CA TYR A 90 -10.20 11.33 5.68
C TYR A 90 -11.18 12.02 4.73
N ARG A 91 -11.84 13.11 5.16
CA ARG A 91 -12.81 13.89 4.37
C ARG A 91 -12.39 14.19 2.94
N ILE A 92 -11.10 14.46 2.72
CA ILE A 92 -10.57 14.85 1.40
C ILE A 92 -10.16 13.63 0.59
N THR A 93 -9.46 12.69 1.23
CA THR A 93 -8.83 11.56 0.55
C THR A 93 -9.81 10.42 0.30
N ASP A 94 -10.67 10.11 1.27
CA ASP A 94 -11.62 8.99 1.27
C ASP A 94 -13.01 9.43 1.80
N PRO A 95 -13.71 10.38 1.13
CA PRO A 95 -15.01 10.92 1.58
C PRO A 95 -16.16 9.92 1.63
N GLU A 96 -16.00 8.75 0.99
CA GLU A 96 -16.98 7.66 0.98
C GLU A 96 -16.63 6.56 1.99
N GLY A 97 -15.55 6.75 2.77
CA GLY A 97 -15.14 5.81 3.80
C GLY A 97 -16.19 5.70 4.91
N ASP A 98 -16.53 4.48 5.29
CA ASP A 98 -17.62 4.20 6.22
C ASP A 98 -17.24 3.09 7.21
N LEU A 99 -17.76 3.19 8.43
CA LEU A 99 -17.59 2.28 9.56
C LEU A 99 -18.98 1.88 10.06
N ASN A 100 -19.35 0.65 9.71
CA ASN A 100 -20.64 0.06 10.05
C ASN A 100 -20.53 -0.97 11.16
N LEU A 101 -21.59 -1.08 11.95
CA LEU A 101 -21.75 -2.09 12.98
C LEU A 101 -23.05 -2.87 12.77
N GLN A 102 -22.96 -4.19 12.72
CA GLN A 102 -24.11 -5.09 12.58
C GLN A 102 -24.04 -6.21 13.60
N THR A 103 -25.18 -6.75 14.03
CA THR A 103 -25.18 -7.94 14.89
C THR A 103 -24.62 -9.14 14.12
N ALA A 104 -23.83 -9.97 14.79
CA ALA A 104 -23.21 -11.14 14.19
C ALA A 104 -23.25 -12.36 15.11
N HIS A 105 -22.78 -13.50 14.60
CA HIS A 105 -22.56 -14.71 15.36
C HIS A 105 -21.07 -15.08 15.38
N ILE A 106 -20.59 -15.51 16.54
CA ILE A 106 -19.21 -15.96 16.77
C ILE A 106 -19.25 -17.25 17.60
N SER A 107 -18.61 -18.30 17.09
CA SER A 107 -18.50 -19.59 17.80
C SER A 107 -17.16 -19.77 18.53
N LYS A 108 -16.11 -19.10 18.05
CA LYS A 108 -14.76 -19.15 18.61
C LYS A 108 -14.13 -17.76 18.51
N ALA A 109 -13.31 -17.43 19.49
CA ALA A 109 -12.55 -16.18 19.51
C ALA A 109 -11.10 -16.46 19.89
N MET A 110 -10.22 -15.55 19.49
CA MET A 110 -8.84 -15.51 19.95
C MET A 110 -8.78 -15.37 21.48
N SER A 111 -7.68 -15.86 22.06
CA SER A 111 -7.37 -15.54 23.45
C SER A 111 -7.15 -14.03 23.60
N VAL A 112 -7.38 -13.48 24.79
CA VAL A 112 -7.13 -12.05 25.08
C VAL A 112 -5.66 -11.71 24.87
N GLU A 113 -4.78 -12.62 25.26
CA GLU A 113 -3.34 -12.46 25.14
C GLU A 113 -2.91 -12.36 23.66
N ASP A 114 -3.32 -13.32 22.83
CA ASP A 114 -2.97 -13.34 21.41
C ASP A 114 -3.59 -12.16 20.67
N SER A 115 -4.83 -11.79 21.03
CA SER A 115 -5.48 -10.59 20.49
C SER A 115 -4.66 -9.34 20.77
N ARG A 116 -4.20 -9.15 22.02
CA ARG A 116 -3.40 -7.99 22.41
C ARG A 116 -2.07 -7.96 21.66
N LYS A 117 -1.37 -9.09 21.60
CA LYS A 117 -0.11 -9.22 20.88
C LYS A 117 -0.27 -8.88 19.40
N LEU A 118 -1.24 -9.49 18.72
CA LEU A 118 -1.47 -9.28 17.30
C LEU A 118 -1.84 -7.83 16.98
N ILE A 119 -2.81 -7.27 17.70
CA ILE A 119 -3.28 -5.89 17.45
C ILE A 119 -2.17 -4.88 17.76
N ALA A 120 -1.36 -5.08 18.80
CA ALA A 120 -0.21 -4.24 19.10
C ALA A 120 0.88 -4.34 18.00
N ALA A 121 1.19 -5.56 17.54
CA ALA A 121 2.14 -5.78 16.46
C ALA A 121 1.70 -5.06 15.17
N ILE A 122 0.44 -5.27 14.74
CA ILE A 122 -0.12 -4.58 13.56
C ILE A 122 -0.11 -3.05 13.77
N TYR A 123 -0.33 -2.57 14.99
CA TYR A 123 -0.28 -1.13 15.28
C TYR A 123 1.12 -0.58 15.02
N GLY A 124 2.16 -1.30 15.44
CA GLY A 124 3.57 -0.95 15.25
C GLY A 124 4.07 -1.05 13.81
N VAL A 125 3.42 -1.83 12.93
CA VAL A 125 3.82 -1.96 11.52
C VAL A 125 3.78 -0.59 10.82
N PRO A 126 4.93 -0.08 10.30
CA PRO A 126 4.94 1.13 9.47
C PRO A 126 4.09 0.95 8.22
N ASN A 127 3.31 1.96 7.84
CA ASN A 127 2.43 1.91 6.67
C ASN A 127 2.34 3.30 6.02
N GLY A 128 2.38 3.35 4.69
CA GLY A 128 2.47 4.58 3.92
C GLY A 128 3.91 4.93 3.57
N ILE A 129 4.17 6.22 3.39
CA ILE A 129 5.50 6.77 3.14
C ILE A 129 6.38 6.54 4.37
N TYR A 130 7.55 5.92 4.17
CA TYR A 130 8.59 5.83 5.19
C TYR A 130 9.64 6.93 5.01
N ARG A 131 10.01 7.21 3.75
CA ARG A 131 11.00 8.23 3.40
C ARG A 131 10.76 8.82 2.02
N MET A 132 10.90 10.13 1.89
CA MET A 132 10.96 10.84 0.60
C MET A 132 12.39 10.87 0.07
N SER A 133 12.55 10.85 -1.24
CA SER A 133 13.86 10.94 -1.89
C SER A 133 14.50 12.29 -1.60
N PRO A 134 15.78 12.33 -1.18
CA PRO A 134 16.52 13.57 -1.08
C PRO A 134 16.98 14.11 -2.44
N ASP A 135 17.02 13.26 -3.47
CA ASP A 135 17.57 13.58 -4.79
C ASP A 135 16.49 14.06 -5.78
N ILE A 136 15.23 13.63 -5.60
CA ILE A 136 14.12 13.96 -6.49
C ILE A 136 12.95 14.48 -5.66
N ASN A 137 12.58 15.73 -5.89
CA ASN A 137 11.46 16.36 -5.22
C ASN A 137 10.15 15.59 -5.46
N ASP A 138 9.32 15.48 -4.42
CA ASP A 138 8.02 14.79 -4.43
C ASP A 138 8.06 13.27 -4.75
N LEU A 139 9.24 12.66 -4.84
CA LEU A 139 9.37 11.21 -5.06
C LEU A 139 9.42 10.47 -3.72
N VAL A 140 8.54 9.48 -3.54
CA VAL A 140 8.67 8.51 -2.44
C VAL A 140 9.88 7.63 -2.71
N GLN A 141 10.82 7.57 -1.76
CA GLN A 141 11.97 6.68 -1.84
C GLN A 141 11.62 5.32 -1.27
N THR A 142 11.03 5.28 -0.07
CA THR A 142 10.69 4.04 0.64
C THR A 142 9.28 4.10 1.20
N SER A 143 8.53 3.01 1.06
CA SER A 143 7.19 2.86 1.63
C SER A 143 6.89 1.43 2.05
N ASN A 144 5.81 1.27 2.83
CA ASN A 144 5.22 -0.03 3.11
C ASN A 144 3.69 0.01 3.00
N ASN A 145 3.08 -1.08 2.56
CA ASN A 145 1.63 -1.24 2.54
C ASN A 145 1.23 -2.54 3.26
N LEU A 146 0.47 -2.44 4.36
CA LEU A 146 -0.18 -3.58 5.00
C LEU A 146 -1.41 -3.99 4.19
N ALA A 147 -1.20 -4.92 3.26
CA ALA A 147 -2.15 -5.26 2.20
C ALA A 147 -3.20 -6.30 2.62
N ARG A 148 -2.87 -7.20 3.55
CA ARG A 148 -3.78 -8.24 4.03
C ARG A 148 -3.63 -8.41 5.53
N VAL A 149 -4.76 -8.50 6.23
CA VAL A 149 -4.84 -9.02 7.59
C VAL A 149 -5.96 -10.05 7.62
N LEU A 150 -5.61 -11.29 7.92
CA LEU A 150 -6.54 -12.40 8.05
C LEU A 150 -6.36 -13.04 9.42
N VAL A 151 -7.45 -13.19 10.15
CA VAL A 151 -7.55 -13.99 11.37
C VAL A 151 -8.74 -14.93 11.17
N LYS A 152 -8.44 -16.21 10.97
CA LYS A 152 -9.45 -17.22 10.69
C LYS A 152 -8.91 -18.61 11.05
N GLU A 153 -9.78 -19.47 11.58
CA GLU A 153 -9.47 -20.88 11.82
C GLU A 153 -8.24 -21.13 12.70
N GLY A 154 -8.00 -20.24 13.67
CA GLY A 154 -6.86 -20.36 14.61
C GLY A 154 -5.52 -19.92 14.04
N ILE A 155 -5.50 -19.33 12.84
CA ILE A 155 -4.30 -18.79 12.19
C ILE A 155 -4.50 -17.30 11.95
N TYR A 156 -3.44 -16.52 12.13
CA TYR A 156 -3.37 -15.16 11.60
C TYR A 156 -2.34 -15.09 10.48
N ASN A 157 -2.62 -14.24 9.49
CA ASN A 157 -1.74 -13.95 8.37
C ASN A 157 -1.77 -12.44 8.10
N ALA A 158 -0.61 -11.81 8.15
CA ALA A 158 -0.44 -10.42 7.75
C ALA A 158 0.49 -10.38 6.54
N GLN A 159 0.13 -9.61 5.51
CA GLN A 159 0.95 -9.44 4.32
C GLN A 159 1.24 -7.97 4.11
N CYS A 160 2.53 -7.67 3.97
CA CYS A 160 3.03 -6.34 3.65
C CYS A 160 3.71 -6.34 2.28
N LEU A 161 3.73 -5.19 1.62
CA LEU A 161 4.59 -4.94 0.48
C LEU A 161 5.45 -3.71 0.74
N THR A 162 6.73 -3.97 1.00
CA THR A 162 7.75 -2.95 1.19
C THR A 162 8.40 -2.60 -0.14
N ARG A 163 8.57 -1.31 -0.43
CA ARG A 163 9.15 -0.81 -1.67
C ARG A 163 10.24 0.20 -1.35
N SER A 164 11.34 0.15 -2.09
CA SER A 164 12.29 1.26 -2.12
C SER A 164 13.00 1.35 -3.46
N SER A 165 13.43 2.55 -3.84
CA SER A 165 14.45 2.74 -4.88
C SER A 165 15.86 2.41 -4.38
N VAL A 166 16.06 2.29 -3.07
CA VAL A 166 17.32 1.94 -2.41
C VAL A 166 17.18 0.59 -1.69
N ASP A 167 17.86 -0.43 -2.21
CA ASP A 167 17.68 -1.82 -1.73
C ASP A 167 18.07 -2.03 -0.27
N SER A 168 19.11 -1.34 0.23
CA SER A 168 19.49 -1.42 1.64
C SER A 168 18.39 -0.90 2.57
N GLU A 169 17.72 0.19 2.19
CA GLU A 169 16.62 0.78 2.95
C GLU A 169 15.33 -0.06 2.87
N LYS A 170 15.06 -0.67 1.71
CA LYS A 170 13.97 -1.66 1.56
C LYS A 170 14.13 -2.79 2.57
N MET A 171 15.33 -3.34 2.67
CA MET A 171 15.60 -4.47 3.55
C MET A 171 15.62 -4.07 5.03
N ASP A 172 16.11 -2.87 5.36
CA ASP A 172 16.05 -2.33 6.72
C ASP A 172 14.59 -2.21 7.20
N LEU A 173 13.72 -1.59 6.41
CA LEU A 173 12.30 -1.48 6.75
C LEU A 173 11.60 -2.85 6.81
N ALA A 174 11.91 -3.76 5.89
CA ALA A 174 11.37 -5.12 5.92
C ALA A 174 11.81 -5.89 7.18
N ASN A 175 13.06 -5.71 7.62
CA ASN A 175 13.57 -6.31 8.85
C ASN A 175 12.94 -5.69 10.11
N ALA A 176 12.69 -4.38 10.13
CA ALA A 176 11.96 -3.74 11.22
C ALA A 176 10.53 -4.30 11.36
N ILE A 177 9.81 -4.47 10.24
CA ILE A 177 8.48 -5.10 10.21
C ILE A 177 8.55 -6.55 10.68
N LYS A 178 9.55 -7.30 10.20
CA LYS A 178 9.78 -8.69 10.60
C LYS A 178 10.00 -8.80 12.12
N ALA A 179 10.86 -7.97 12.69
CA ALA A 179 11.16 -7.97 14.11
C ALA A 179 9.90 -7.74 14.97
N ILE A 180 8.99 -6.84 14.54
CA ILE A 180 7.71 -6.59 15.24
C ILE A 180 6.87 -7.87 15.37
N PHE A 181 6.78 -8.67 14.29
CA PHE A 181 6.01 -9.90 14.32
C PHE A 181 6.75 -11.05 15.03
N GLU A 182 8.08 -11.09 14.96
CA GLU A 182 8.88 -12.06 15.72
C GLU A 182 8.75 -11.86 17.24
N LEU A 183 8.57 -10.62 17.72
CA LEU A 183 8.31 -10.31 19.13
C LEU A 183 7.04 -10.98 19.68
N ILE A 184 6.07 -11.31 18.81
CA ILE A 184 4.84 -12.02 19.19
C ILE A 184 4.90 -13.52 18.87
N GLY A 185 6.08 -14.03 18.51
CA GLY A 185 6.28 -15.45 18.16
C GLY A 185 5.77 -15.82 16.77
N ALA A 186 5.51 -14.85 15.89
CA ALA A 186 5.12 -15.14 14.52
C ALA A 186 6.29 -15.73 13.73
N ARG A 187 5.98 -16.65 12.80
CA ARG A 187 6.89 -16.97 11.71
C ARG A 187 6.74 -15.90 10.62
N VAL A 188 7.86 -15.33 10.18
CA VAL A 188 7.88 -14.30 9.14
C VAL A 188 8.82 -14.74 8.01
N ASP A 189 8.29 -14.83 6.80
CA ASP A 189 9.05 -15.11 5.60
C ASP A 189 9.10 -13.84 4.71
N LEU A 190 10.32 -13.42 4.34
CA LEU A 190 10.53 -12.34 3.36
C LEU A 190 10.77 -12.99 1.99
N ALA A 191 9.90 -12.71 1.02
CA ALA A 191 9.93 -13.36 -0.29
C ALA A 191 9.59 -12.40 -1.43
N GLY A 192 9.92 -12.80 -2.67
CA GLY A 192 9.59 -12.03 -3.86
C GLY A 192 10.35 -10.71 -3.99
N SER A 193 11.57 -10.64 -3.44
CA SER A 193 12.43 -9.47 -3.57
C SER A 193 12.83 -9.27 -5.05
N TYR A 194 12.73 -8.03 -5.50
CA TYR A 194 13.28 -7.56 -6.76
C TYR A 194 14.00 -6.22 -6.52
N PRO A 195 15.11 -5.94 -7.23
CA PRO A 195 15.89 -4.74 -7.02
C PRO A 195 15.13 -3.47 -7.42
N GLY A 196 15.42 -2.38 -6.73
CA GLY A 196 15.04 -1.05 -7.19
C GLY A 196 15.82 -0.64 -8.45
N TRP A 197 15.28 0.34 -9.19
CA TRP A 197 16.02 1.04 -10.24
C TRP A 197 16.29 2.47 -9.77
N ALA A 198 17.49 2.71 -9.25
CA ALA A 198 17.88 4.03 -8.78
C ALA A 198 17.92 5.03 -9.97
N PRO A 199 17.23 6.18 -9.88
CA PRO A 199 17.23 7.16 -10.96
C PRO A 199 18.63 7.72 -11.22
N ASN A 200 19.03 7.77 -12.49
CA ASN A 200 20.27 8.42 -12.93
C ASN A 200 19.94 9.53 -13.94
N PRO A 201 19.65 10.77 -13.48
CA PRO A 201 19.31 11.87 -14.36
C PRO A 201 20.47 12.34 -15.25
N ARG A 202 21.71 11.89 -14.99
CA ARG A 202 22.91 12.21 -15.79
C ARG A 202 23.24 11.14 -16.83
N SER A 203 22.31 10.24 -17.10
CA SER A 203 22.46 9.17 -18.09
C SER A 203 22.44 9.74 -19.50
N LYS A 204 23.41 9.38 -20.35
CA LYS A 204 23.52 9.92 -21.72
C LYS A 204 22.30 9.57 -22.56
N VAL A 205 21.72 8.38 -22.37
CA VAL A 205 20.51 7.97 -23.09
C VAL A 205 19.30 8.82 -22.68
N VAL A 206 19.24 9.26 -21.42
CA VAL A 206 18.18 10.18 -20.94
C VAL A 206 18.31 11.54 -21.60
N ASP A 207 19.52 12.12 -21.59
CA ASP A 207 19.79 13.41 -22.21
C ASP A 207 19.52 13.39 -23.73
N MET A 208 19.94 12.33 -24.41
CA MET A 208 19.75 12.15 -25.85
C MET A 208 18.27 12.02 -26.21
N MET A 209 17.52 11.13 -25.53
CA MET A 209 16.10 10.96 -25.80
C MET A 209 15.29 12.21 -25.41
N ALA A 210 15.70 12.94 -24.37
CA ALA A 210 15.05 14.20 -24.02
C ALA A 210 15.25 15.28 -25.08
N GLY A 211 16.46 15.37 -25.66
CA GLY A 211 16.76 16.23 -26.80
C GLY A 211 15.88 15.92 -28.02
N LEU A 212 15.83 14.65 -28.42
CA LEU A 212 15.00 14.20 -29.54
C LEU A 212 13.52 14.51 -29.32
N TYR A 213 13.03 14.32 -28.09
CA TYR A 213 11.63 14.63 -27.76
C TYR A 213 11.31 16.11 -28.02
N ARG A 214 12.18 17.04 -27.59
CA ARG A 214 12.00 18.48 -27.83
C ARG A 214 12.01 18.81 -29.30
N GLU A 215 12.96 18.28 -30.05
CA GLU A 215 13.10 18.52 -31.49
C GLU A 215 11.84 18.05 -32.25
N MET A 216 11.39 16.83 -31.96
CA MET A 216 10.28 16.20 -32.68
C MET A 216 8.92 16.76 -32.32
N PHE A 217 8.72 17.16 -31.06
CA PHE A 217 7.39 17.45 -30.52
C PHE A 217 7.24 18.86 -29.96
N GLN A 218 8.28 19.70 -30.05
CA GLN A 218 8.25 21.10 -29.63
C GLN A 218 7.70 21.27 -28.21
N SER A 219 8.03 20.31 -27.33
CA SER A 219 7.56 20.21 -25.95
C SER A 219 8.62 19.53 -25.09
N GLU A 220 8.68 19.89 -23.81
CA GLU A 220 9.59 19.22 -22.87
C GLU A 220 9.03 17.85 -22.45
N PRO A 221 9.86 16.79 -22.43
CA PRO A 221 9.48 15.53 -21.82
C PRO A 221 9.50 15.64 -20.29
N LEU A 222 8.60 14.92 -19.64
CA LEU A 222 8.62 14.74 -18.18
C LEU A 222 9.59 13.61 -17.82
N VAL A 223 10.82 13.96 -17.49
CA VAL A 223 11.83 13.00 -17.00
C VAL A 223 11.62 12.78 -15.51
N ASN A 224 10.96 11.67 -15.16
CA ASN A 224 10.56 11.36 -13.80
C ASN A 224 10.98 9.95 -13.39
N ALA A 225 11.02 9.71 -12.08
CA ALA A 225 11.03 8.39 -11.50
C ALA A 225 9.61 8.04 -11.01
N CYS A 226 9.29 6.74 -10.94
CA CYS A 226 8.03 6.27 -10.39
C CYS A 226 8.27 5.39 -9.16
N HIS A 227 7.39 5.49 -8.17
CA HIS A 227 7.43 4.60 -7.00
C HIS A 227 6.69 3.29 -7.31
N ALA A 228 7.19 2.55 -8.29
CA ALA A 228 6.65 1.27 -8.74
C ALA A 228 7.79 0.30 -9.11
N GLY A 229 7.45 -0.98 -9.31
CA GLY A 229 8.42 -1.94 -9.84
C GLY A 229 8.46 -1.86 -11.36
N LEU A 230 9.66 -1.73 -11.92
CA LEU A 230 9.94 -1.87 -13.35
C LEU A 230 11.03 -2.91 -13.53
N GLU A 231 10.96 -3.68 -14.62
CA GLU A 231 11.95 -4.70 -14.97
C GLU A 231 13.36 -4.11 -15.17
N CYS A 232 13.47 -2.81 -15.45
CA CYS A 232 14.75 -2.09 -15.53
C CYS A 232 15.62 -2.28 -14.27
N GLY A 233 15.04 -2.45 -13.09
CA GLY A 233 15.81 -2.76 -11.89
C GLY A 233 16.52 -4.11 -11.99
N ILE A 234 15.80 -5.14 -12.47
CA ILE A 234 16.34 -6.50 -12.66
C ILE A 234 17.37 -6.51 -13.78
N ILE A 235 17.09 -5.83 -14.89
CA ILE A 235 18.02 -5.73 -16.02
C ILE A 235 19.31 -5.03 -15.58
N GLY A 236 19.21 -3.87 -14.91
CA GLY A 236 20.38 -3.12 -14.43
C GLY A 236 21.24 -3.86 -13.43
N GLN A 237 20.64 -4.68 -12.55
CA GLN A 237 21.41 -5.53 -11.65
C GLN A 237 22.29 -6.53 -12.40
N ASN A 238 21.80 -7.09 -13.51
CA ASN A 238 22.55 -8.05 -14.32
C ASN A 238 23.50 -7.38 -15.32
N TYR A 239 23.23 -6.13 -15.70
CA TYR A 239 24.05 -5.34 -16.62
C TYR A 239 24.36 -3.95 -16.03
N PRO A 240 25.28 -3.85 -15.03
CA PRO A 240 25.50 -2.61 -14.28
C PRO A 240 26.02 -1.43 -15.10
N GLU A 241 26.66 -1.70 -16.24
CA GLU A 241 27.19 -0.68 -17.15
C GLU A 241 26.17 -0.23 -18.21
N MET A 242 25.01 -0.88 -18.31
CA MET A 242 23.99 -0.57 -19.30
C MET A 242 23.27 0.74 -18.94
N GLU A 243 23.33 1.72 -19.84
CA GLU A 243 22.46 2.90 -19.76
C GLU A 243 21.05 2.50 -20.17
N MET A 244 20.07 2.81 -19.32
CA MET A 244 18.66 2.43 -19.53
C MET A 244 17.75 3.64 -19.38
N ILE A 245 16.64 3.60 -20.09
CA ILE A 245 15.52 4.53 -19.99
C ILE A 245 14.23 3.76 -20.27
N SER A 246 13.15 4.12 -19.59
CA SER A 246 11.81 3.59 -19.80
C SER A 246 10.90 4.71 -20.30
N PHE A 247 10.15 4.43 -21.36
CA PHE A 247 9.15 5.34 -21.92
C PHE A 247 8.06 4.52 -22.61
N GLY A 248 6.86 5.09 -22.75
CA GLY A 248 5.72 4.36 -23.29
C GLY A 248 4.54 5.28 -23.65
N PRO A 249 3.47 4.73 -24.24
CA PRO A 249 2.24 5.46 -24.50
C PRO A 249 1.45 5.71 -23.20
N ASN A 250 0.47 6.59 -23.28
CA ASN A 250 -0.46 6.83 -22.17
C ASN A 250 -1.43 5.65 -22.04
N ILE A 251 -1.31 4.92 -20.93
CA ILE A 251 -2.22 3.83 -20.52
C ILE A 251 -2.92 4.26 -19.23
N ARG A 252 -4.23 4.06 -19.14
CA ARG A 252 -5.03 4.35 -17.94
C ARG A 252 -5.78 3.09 -17.50
N GLY A 253 -5.89 2.88 -16.19
CA GLY A 253 -6.58 1.71 -15.64
C GLY A 253 -5.83 0.40 -15.86
N ALA A 254 -4.49 0.43 -16.01
CA ALA A 254 -3.70 -0.78 -16.17
C ALA A 254 -4.02 -1.80 -15.07
N HIS A 255 -4.18 -3.08 -15.46
CA HIS A 255 -4.57 -4.19 -14.58
C HIS A 255 -6.01 -4.13 -14.06
N SER A 256 -6.90 -3.35 -14.66
CA SER A 256 -8.34 -3.41 -14.41
C SER A 256 -9.13 -3.65 -15.71
N PRO A 257 -10.41 -4.06 -15.62
CA PRO A 257 -11.29 -4.12 -16.80
C PRO A 257 -11.48 -2.77 -17.51
N ASP A 258 -11.11 -1.66 -16.87
CA ASP A 258 -11.16 -0.30 -17.44
C ASP A 258 -9.89 0.08 -18.21
N GLU A 259 -8.95 -0.87 -18.37
CA GLU A 259 -7.67 -0.66 -19.05
C GLU A 259 -7.87 -0.16 -20.48
N LYS A 260 -7.29 1.01 -20.77
CA LYS A 260 -7.37 1.64 -22.09
C LYS A 260 -6.08 2.39 -22.44
N VAL A 261 -5.71 2.33 -23.73
CA VAL A 261 -4.56 3.02 -24.29
C VAL A 261 -4.99 4.16 -25.20
N GLN A 262 -4.28 5.29 -25.14
CA GLN A 262 -4.54 6.43 -26.01
C GLN A 262 -3.82 6.26 -27.36
N VAL A 263 -4.58 6.00 -28.43
CA VAL A 263 -4.05 5.75 -29.79
C VAL A 263 -3.08 6.83 -30.27
N SER A 264 -3.39 8.12 -30.07
CA SER A 264 -2.50 9.21 -30.48
C SER A 264 -1.17 9.23 -29.74
N SER A 265 -1.13 8.76 -28.48
CA SER A 265 0.14 8.63 -27.74
C SER A 265 1.00 7.47 -28.26
N VAL A 266 0.39 6.37 -28.72
CA VAL A 266 1.10 5.25 -29.35
C VAL A 266 1.87 5.71 -30.59
N GLN A 267 1.23 6.51 -31.45
CA GLN A 267 1.89 7.09 -32.62
C GLN A 267 3.04 8.04 -32.26
N LYS A 268 2.93 8.77 -31.15
CA LYS A 268 4.00 9.65 -30.63
C LYS A 268 5.18 8.80 -30.14
N THR A 269 4.92 7.79 -29.31
CA THR A 269 5.92 6.87 -28.76
C THR A 269 6.65 6.09 -29.85
N TRP A 270 5.93 5.58 -30.86
CA TRP A 270 6.52 4.85 -31.98
C TRP A 270 7.52 5.70 -32.76
N ARG A 271 7.16 6.94 -33.09
CA ARG A 271 8.07 7.86 -33.79
C ARG A 271 9.32 8.15 -32.97
N LEU A 272 9.17 8.42 -31.67
CA LEU A 272 10.31 8.65 -30.79
C LEU A 272 11.24 7.43 -30.72
N LEU A 273 10.67 6.22 -30.63
CA LEU A 273 11.45 4.98 -30.63
C LEU A 273 12.28 4.83 -31.91
N VAL A 274 11.65 5.01 -33.08
CA VAL A 274 12.35 4.89 -34.38
C VAL A 274 13.46 5.93 -34.52
N GLU A 275 13.19 7.20 -34.19
CA GLU A 275 14.21 8.25 -34.25
C GLU A 275 15.35 8.01 -33.26
N THR A 276 15.05 7.50 -32.06
CA THR A 276 16.08 7.12 -31.08
C THR A 276 16.99 6.04 -31.64
N LEU A 277 16.42 4.99 -32.23
CA LEU A 277 17.19 3.89 -32.83
C LEU A 277 18.02 4.34 -34.03
N ALA A 278 17.56 5.34 -34.79
CA ALA A 278 18.31 5.88 -35.93
C ALA A 278 19.51 6.77 -35.52
N LYS A 279 19.58 7.18 -34.25
CA LYS A 279 20.61 8.08 -33.70
C LYS A 279 21.70 7.36 -32.89
N ILE A 280 21.45 6.10 -32.51
CA ILE A 280 22.41 5.20 -31.85
C ILE A 280 23.21 4.48 -32.93
#